data_AF-A0AAD2KLD1-F1
#
_entry.id   AF-A0AAD2KLD1-F1
#
_cell.length_a   1.000
_cell.length_b   1.000
_cell.length_c   1.000
_cell.angle_alpha   90.00
_cell.angle_beta   90.00
_cell.angle_gamma   90.00
#
_symmetry.space_group_name_H-M   'P 1'
#
loop_
_entity.id
_entity.type
_entity.pdbx_description
1 polymer ?
#
loop_
_entity_poly.entity_id
_entity_poly.type
_entity_poly.pdbx_seq_one_letter_code
_entity_poly.pdbx_strand_id
1 'polypeptide(L)'
;MSDFIDAWPSWAKWVWLGLLLSLAQAAYMLWRERQRRAAGRKEVQRQDGLRVSGLPGTARVTAACDTRRRIGDTLYFVIELDLDVAATSATPALSRTLSVPLSPLHLADFGVGKTIQVRVDPATREVVVDQATG
;
A
#
# COMPACT_ATOMS: atom_id res chain seq x y z
N MET A 1 -35.63 -32.49 2.05
CA MET A 1 -34.40 -32.38 1.20
C MET A 1 -33.22 -33.11 1.86
N SER A 2 -33.49 -34.21 2.57
CA SER A 2 -32.50 -35.03 3.29
C SER A 2 -32.35 -36.43 2.67
N ASP A 3 -33.39 -36.93 2.01
CA ASP A 3 -33.41 -38.29 1.41
C ASP A 3 -32.43 -38.46 0.23
N PHE A 4 -31.99 -37.37 -0.40
CA PHE A 4 -31.09 -37.44 -1.55
C PHE A 4 -29.64 -37.79 -1.15
N ILE A 5 -29.21 -37.42 0.06
CA ILE A 5 -27.85 -37.66 0.54
C ILE A 5 -27.72 -39.08 1.11
N ASP A 6 -28.78 -39.64 1.68
CA ASP A 6 -28.76 -40.99 2.26
C ASP A 6 -28.85 -42.13 1.25
N ALA A 7 -29.32 -41.86 0.03
CA ALA A 7 -29.29 -42.83 -1.07
C ALA A 7 -27.88 -43.10 -1.63
N TRP A 8 -26.87 -42.31 -1.24
CA TRP A 8 -25.53 -42.43 -1.80
C TRP A 8 -24.64 -43.42 -1.05
N PRO A 9 -23.88 -44.26 -1.78
CA PRO A 9 -22.84 -45.09 -1.19
C PRO A 9 -21.88 -44.28 -0.34
N SER A 10 -21.43 -44.85 0.77
CA SER A 10 -20.51 -44.19 1.71
C SER A 10 -19.26 -43.63 1.03
N TRP A 11 -18.70 -44.33 0.04
CA TRP A 11 -17.55 -43.85 -0.74
C TRP A 11 -17.83 -42.56 -1.54
N ALA A 12 -19.05 -42.39 -2.06
CA ALA A 12 -19.43 -41.21 -2.82
C ALA A 12 -19.55 -39.97 -1.93
N LYS A 13 -20.00 -40.14 -0.68
CA LYS A 13 -20.02 -39.08 0.35
C LYS A 13 -18.60 -38.57 0.64
N TRP A 14 -17.63 -39.47 0.76
CA TRP A 14 -16.21 -39.11 0.97
C TRP A 14 -15.59 -38.40 -0.23
N VAL A 15 -15.91 -38.83 -1.46
CA VAL A 15 -15.45 -38.15 -2.69
C VAL A 15 -15.99 -36.73 -2.75
N TRP A 16 -17.28 -36.53 -2.45
CA TRP A 16 -17.90 -35.21 -2.40
C TRP A 16 -17.31 -34.32 -1.31
N LEU A 17 -17.02 -34.88 -0.14
CA LEU A 17 -16.35 -34.16 0.94
C LEU A 17 -14.96 -33.67 0.50
N GLY A 18 -14.19 -34.53 -0.18
CA GLY A 18 -12.87 -34.17 -0.72
C GLY A 18 -12.96 -33.06 -1.79
N LEU A 19 -13.94 -33.16 -2.70
CA LEU A 19 -14.21 -32.14 -3.71
C LEU A 19 -14.57 -30.79 -3.07
N LEU A 20 -15.46 -30.79 -2.08
CA LEU A 20 -15.82 -29.58 -1.34
C LEU A 20 -14.62 -28.98 -0.61
N LEU A 21 -13.77 -29.80 0.01
CA LEU A 21 -12.58 -29.35 0.71
C LEU A 21 -11.57 -28.70 -0.26
N SER A 22 -11.36 -29.31 -1.42
CA SER A 22 -10.51 -28.77 -2.48
C SER A 22 -11.03 -27.44 -3.00
N LEU A 23 -12.34 -27.33 -3.21
CA LEU A 23 -12.99 -26.11 -3.69
C LEU A 23 -12.91 -24.99 -2.63
N ALA A 24 -13.10 -25.33 -1.35
CA ALA A 24 -12.91 -24.42 -0.23
C ALA A 24 -11.46 -23.94 -0.11
N GLN A 25 -10.47 -24.82 -0.28
CA GLN A 25 -9.05 -24.44 -0.29
C GLN A 25 -8.71 -23.50 -1.45
N ALA A 26 -9.19 -23.80 -2.67
CA ALA A 26 -8.98 -22.93 -3.82
C ALA A 26 -9.62 -21.55 -3.62
N ALA A 27 -10.85 -21.51 -3.09
CA ALA A 27 -11.54 -20.27 -2.75
C ALA A 27 -10.79 -19.47 -1.67
N TYR A 28 -10.26 -20.15 -0.64
CA TYR A 28 -9.48 -19.52 0.42
C TYR A 28 -8.17 -18.92 -0.11
N MET A 29 -7.44 -19.63 -0.96
CA MET A 29 -6.24 -19.10 -1.60
C MET A 29 -6.56 -17.87 -2.45
N LEU A 30 -7.61 -17.93 -3.26
CA LEU A 30 -8.05 -16.81 -4.09
C LEU A 30 -8.50 -15.61 -3.25
N TRP A 31 -9.20 -15.85 -2.14
CA TRP A 31 -9.61 -14.80 -1.21
C TRP A 31 -8.40 -14.16 -0.52
N ARG A 32 -7.44 -14.97 -0.08
CA ARG A 32 -6.19 -14.49 0.53
C ARG A 32 -5.38 -13.64 -0.44
N GLU A 33 -5.28 -14.04 -1.70
CA GLU A 33 -4.64 -13.24 -2.75
C GLU A 33 -5.40 -11.95 -3.05
N ARG A 34 -6.74 -12.02 -3.14
CA ARG A 34 -7.59 -10.84 -3.32
C ARG A 34 -7.47 -9.86 -2.16
N GLN A 35 -7.39 -10.33 -0.91
CA GLN A 35 -7.16 -9.47 0.24
C GLN A 35 -5.81 -8.76 0.19
N ARG A 36 -4.74 -9.48 -0.18
CA ARG A 36 -3.41 -8.86 -0.37
C ARG A 36 -3.45 -7.77 -1.45
N ARG A 37 -4.14 -8.00 -2.56
CA ARG A 37 -4.30 -7.00 -3.64
C ARG A 37 -5.25 -5.85 -3.25
N ALA A 38 -6.25 -6.10 -2.41
CA ALA A 38 -7.20 -5.08 -1.97
C ALA A 38 -6.59 -4.08 -0.98
N ALA A 39 -5.67 -4.55 -0.11
CA ALA A 39 -4.93 -3.66 0.79
C ALA A 39 -4.06 -2.67 0.02
N GLY A 40 -3.32 -3.13 -1.01
CA GLY A 40 -2.50 -2.25 -1.85
C GLY A 40 -3.31 -1.24 -2.65
N ARG A 41 -4.48 -1.63 -3.19
CA ARG A 41 -5.32 -0.72 -4.00
C ARG A 41 -5.96 0.42 -3.20
N LYS A 42 -6.33 0.17 -1.94
CA LYS A 42 -6.90 1.22 -1.07
C LYS A 42 -5.86 2.29 -0.73
N GLU A 43 -4.61 1.89 -0.52
CA GLU A 43 -3.52 2.82 -0.26
C GLU A 43 -3.22 3.70 -1.48
N VAL A 44 -3.11 3.09 -2.67
CA VAL A 44 -2.89 3.84 -3.92
C VAL A 44 -4.02 4.81 -4.21
N GLN A 45 -5.29 4.40 -4.04
CA GLN A 45 -6.44 5.28 -4.27
C GLN A 45 -6.52 6.44 -3.27
N ARG A 46 -6.12 6.22 -2.00
CA ARG A 46 -6.05 7.30 -1.01
C ARG A 46 -4.94 8.30 -1.36
N GLN A 47 -3.77 7.80 -1.73
CA GLN A 47 -2.64 8.64 -2.14
C GLN A 47 -2.95 9.46 -3.41
N ASP A 48 -3.63 8.88 -4.39
CA ASP A 48 -4.05 9.61 -5.60
C ASP A 48 -5.15 10.64 -5.30
N GLY A 49 -6.07 10.33 -4.37
CA GLY A 49 -7.04 11.31 -3.87
C GLY A 49 -6.34 12.53 -3.24
N LEU A 50 -5.33 12.27 -2.41
CA LEU A 50 -4.53 13.32 -1.75
C LEU A 50 -3.66 14.11 -2.72
N ARG A 51 -3.20 13.51 -3.83
CA ARG A 51 -2.51 14.25 -4.89
C ARG A 51 -3.41 15.31 -5.54
N VAL A 52 -4.71 15.06 -5.61
CA VAL A 52 -5.67 15.99 -6.24
C VAL A 52 -6.25 16.98 -5.22
N SER A 53 -6.56 16.54 -4.00
CA SER A 53 -7.25 17.37 -3.00
C SER A 53 -6.35 17.99 -1.92
N GLY A 54 -5.14 17.47 -1.73
CA GLY A 54 -4.24 17.89 -0.67
C GLY A 54 -3.68 19.30 -0.90
N LEU A 55 -3.48 20.03 0.20
CA LEU A 55 -2.90 21.36 0.18
C LEU A 55 -1.40 21.27 -0.12
N PRO A 56 -0.87 22.13 -1.01
CA PRO A 56 0.56 22.14 -1.33
C PRO A 56 1.37 22.62 -0.12
N GLY A 57 2.48 21.94 0.14
CA GLY A 57 3.40 22.25 1.22
C GLY A 57 4.82 21.81 0.89
N THR A 58 5.76 22.17 1.77
CA THR A 58 7.16 21.73 1.66
C THR A 58 7.52 20.92 2.89
N ALA A 59 8.28 19.85 2.69
CA ALA A 59 8.80 19.03 3.75
C ALA A 59 10.31 18.89 3.64
N ARG A 60 10.99 18.92 4.78
CA ARG A 60 12.42 18.64 4.87
C ARG A 60 12.61 17.18 5.24
N VAL A 61 13.45 16.47 4.47
CA VAL A 61 13.84 15.10 4.78
C VAL A 61 14.79 15.12 5.97
N THR A 62 14.43 14.48 7.08
CA THR A 62 15.24 14.37 8.30
C THR A 62 15.99 13.03 8.38
N ALA A 63 15.41 11.96 7.84
CA ALA A 63 16.07 10.68 7.66
C ALA A 63 15.61 10.00 6.37
N ALA A 64 16.48 9.19 5.77
CA ALA A 64 16.18 8.39 4.59
C ALA A 64 16.80 7.00 4.78
N CYS A 65 15.96 5.98 4.90
CA CYS A 65 16.35 4.59 5.16
C CYS A 65 15.85 3.69 4.03
N ASP A 66 16.74 2.93 3.41
CA ASP A 66 16.33 1.91 2.43
C ASP A 66 15.71 0.71 3.14
N THR A 67 14.44 0.42 2.83
CA THR A 67 13.71 -0.71 3.44
C THR A 67 14.16 -2.08 2.90
N ARG A 68 15.10 -2.12 1.95
CA ARG A 68 15.52 -3.29 1.16
C ARG A 68 14.40 -3.97 0.39
N ARG A 69 13.19 -3.40 0.39
CA ARG A 69 12.11 -3.82 -0.50
C ARG A 69 12.30 -3.19 -1.86
N ARG A 70 12.00 -3.97 -2.89
CA ARG A 70 12.01 -3.56 -4.29
C ARG A 70 10.62 -3.83 -4.87
N ILE A 71 10.13 -2.93 -5.71
CA ILE A 71 8.87 -3.11 -6.42
C ILE A 71 9.21 -3.40 -7.89
N GLY A 72 8.88 -4.64 -8.32
CA GLY A 72 9.21 -5.21 -9.63
C GLY A 72 10.68 -5.62 -9.76
N ASP A 73 10.98 -6.57 -10.66
CA ASP A 73 12.24 -6.66 -11.41
C ASP A 73 13.51 -6.24 -10.66
N THR A 74 13.79 -4.94 -10.78
CA THR A 74 14.93 -4.25 -10.14
C THR A 74 14.75 -2.71 -10.17
N LEU A 75 13.55 -2.18 -10.46
CA LEU A 75 13.44 -0.80 -10.98
C LEU A 75 13.09 0.28 -9.94
N TYR A 76 12.47 -0.06 -8.80
CA TYR A 76 12.09 0.92 -7.78
C TYR A 76 12.56 0.50 -6.38
N PHE A 77 13.27 1.41 -5.71
CA PHE A 77 13.72 1.30 -4.32
C PHE A 77 12.62 1.83 -3.41
N VAL A 78 12.16 1.03 -2.44
CA VAL A 78 11.24 1.55 -1.42
C VAL A 78 12.08 2.16 -0.30
N ILE A 79 12.10 3.48 -0.25
CA ILE A 79 12.82 4.23 0.79
C ILE A 79 11.81 4.75 1.80
N GLU A 80 12.13 4.58 3.06
CA GLU A 80 11.42 5.17 4.18
C GLU A 80 12.04 6.54 4.47
N LEU A 81 11.25 7.59 4.28
CA LEU A 81 11.64 8.97 4.48
C LEU A 81 10.94 9.49 5.74
N ASP A 82 11.72 9.98 6.70
CA ASP A 82 11.20 10.83 7.76
C ASP A 82 11.15 12.26 7.23
N LEU A 83 9.96 12.82 7.24
CA LEU A 83 9.66 14.13 6.71
C LEU A 83 9.25 15.05 7.85
N ASP A 84 9.83 16.24 7.89
CA ASP A 84 9.37 17.33 8.73
C ASP A 84 8.69 18.37 7.85
N VAL A 85 7.37 18.41 7.91
CA VAL A 85 6.52 19.29 7.10
C VAL A 85 6.46 20.65 7.76
N ALA A 86 6.83 21.69 7.02
CA ALA A 86 6.76 23.06 7.51
C ALA A 86 5.30 23.47 7.76
N ALA A 87 5.07 24.21 8.84
CA ALA A 87 3.77 24.82 9.09
C ALA A 87 3.43 25.79 7.95
N THR A 88 2.23 25.63 7.39
CA THR A 88 1.64 26.57 6.42
C THR A 88 0.46 27.28 7.09
N SER A 89 -0.04 28.36 6.51
CA SER A 89 -1.21 29.10 7.04
C SER A 89 -2.47 28.23 7.26
N ALA A 90 -2.54 27.07 6.59
CA ALA A 90 -3.67 26.13 6.67
C ALA A 90 -3.36 24.82 7.43
N THR A 91 -2.08 24.52 7.72
CA THR A 91 -1.66 23.24 8.31
C THR A 91 -0.53 23.44 9.32
N PRO A 92 -0.62 22.89 10.54
CA PRO A 92 0.46 22.97 11.51
C PRO A 92 1.68 22.15 11.08
N ALA A 93 2.84 22.46 11.64
CA ALA A 93 4.05 21.64 11.44
C ALA A 93 3.80 20.20 11.90
N LEU A 94 4.31 19.24 11.12
CA LEU A 94 4.06 17.83 11.34
C LEU A 94 5.29 17.01 10.93
N SER A 95 5.73 16.10 11.79
CA SER A 95 6.73 15.10 11.44
C SER A 95 6.05 13.76 11.11
N ARG A 96 6.41 13.15 9.98
CA ARG A 96 5.80 11.90 9.51
C ARG A 96 6.78 11.03 8.73
N THR A 97 6.73 9.73 9.01
CA THR A 97 7.45 8.70 8.24
C THR A 97 6.61 8.24 7.06
N LEU A 98 7.21 8.18 5.86
CA LEU A 98 6.54 7.84 4.63
C LEU A 98 7.38 6.87 3.79
N SER A 99 6.77 5.81 3.28
CA SER A 99 7.44 4.87 2.37
C SER A 99 7.16 5.26 0.92
N VAL A 100 8.20 5.66 0.18
CA VAL A 100 8.10 6.09 -1.22
C VAL A 100 8.84 5.12 -2.13
N PRO A 101 8.20 4.62 -3.20
CA PRO A 101 8.91 3.95 -4.28
C PRO A 101 9.64 5.00 -5.12
N LEU A 102 10.97 4.94 -5.12
CA LEU A 102 11.85 5.85 -5.84
C LEU A 102 12.60 5.12 -6.96
N SER A 103 12.61 5.74 -8.13
CA SER A 103 13.50 5.37 -9.24
C SER A 103 14.95 5.73 -8.87
N PRO A 104 15.94 4.89 -9.23
CA PRO A 104 17.34 5.15 -8.91
C PRO A 104 17.85 6.52 -9.40
N LEU A 105 17.25 7.07 -10.47
CA LEU A 105 17.61 8.38 -11.01
C LEU A 105 17.25 9.54 -10.08
N HIS A 106 16.15 9.40 -9.32
CA HIS A 106 15.63 10.45 -8.44
C HIS A 106 16.12 10.30 -6.99
N LEU A 107 16.84 9.23 -6.67
CA LEU A 107 17.25 8.91 -5.30
C LEU A 107 18.11 10.01 -4.64
N ALA A 108 18.89 10.74 -5.43
CA ALA A 108 19.72 11.86 -4.97
C ALA A 108 18.88 13.08 -4.52
N ASP A 109 17.68 13.25 -5.05
CA ASP A 109 16.80 14.40 -4.76
C ASP A 109 16.07 14.25 -3.42
N PHE A 110 16.03 13.03 -2.86
CA PHE A 110 15.34 12.70 -1.62
C PHE A 110 16.30 12.40 -0.45
N GLY A 111 17.54 12.90 -0.55
CA GLY A 111 18.53 12.76 0.52
C GLY A 111 18.19 13.56 1.78
N VAL A 112 18.82 13.19 2.90
CA VAL A 112 18.68 13.91 4.18
C VAL A 112 19.07 15.37 4.03
N GLY A 113 18.25 16.27 4.59
CA GLY A 113 18.42 17.72 4.52
C GLY A 113 17.85 18.37 3.26
N LYS A 114 17.35 17.59 2.30
CA LYS A 114 16.67 18.13 1.11
C LYS A 114 15.25 18.57 1.43
N THR A 115 14.80 19.61 0.74
CA THR A 115 13.42 20.07 0.79
C THR A 115 12.68 19.51 -0.42
N ILE A 116 11.57 18.81 -0.17
CA ILE A 116 10.75 18.18 -1.19
C ILE A 116 9.33 18.77 -1.18
N GLN A 117 8.67 18.71 -2.33
CA GLN A 117 7.28 19.15 -2.46
C GLN A 117 6.33 18.04 -2.01
N VAL A 118 5.41 18.40 -1.12
CA VAL A 118 4.42 17.47 -0.55
C VAL A 118 3.02 18.05 -0.62
N ARG A 119 2.03 17.17 -0.57
CA ARG A 119 0.63 17.50 -0.35
C ARG A 119 0.18 16.97 0.99
N VAL A 120 -0.55 17.80 1.73
CA VAL A 120 -1.03 17.48 3.07
C VAL A 120 -2.55 17.54 3.09
N ASP A 121 -3.16 16.51 3.66
CA ASP A 121 -4.58 16.55 4.02
C ASP A 121 -4.76 17.32 5.34
N PRO A 122 -5.45 18.48 5.35
CA PRO A 122 -5.69 19.21 6.59
C PRO A 122 -6.59 18.45 7.58
N ALA A 123 -7.44 17.52 7.12
CA ALA A 123 -8.37 16.78 7.96
C ALA A 123 -7.72 15.53 8.60
N THR A 124 -7.00 14.74 7.80
CA THR A 124 -6.39 13.47 8.27
C THR A 124 -4.92 13.61 8.66
N ARG A 125 -4.26 14.72 8.30
CA ARG A 125 -2.80 14.93 8.43
C ARG A 125 -1.97 13.89 7.69
N GLU A 126 -2.56 13.23 6.68
CA GLU A 126 -1.82 12.40 5.76
C GLU A 126 -0.97 13.28 4.83
N VAL A 127 0.20 12.78 4.45
CA VAL A 127 1.18 13.48 3.63
C VAL A 127 1.48 12.60 2.43
N VAL A 128 1.60 13.19 1.23
CA VAL A 128 2.01 12.51 0.00
C VAL A 128 3.04 13.35 -0.72
N VAL A 129 3.99 12.70 -1.38
CA VAL A 129 5.01 13.38 -2.21
C VAL A 129 4.38 13.82 -3.53
N ASP A 130 4.54 15.11 -3.88
CA ASP A 130 4.00 15.73 -5.11
C ASP A 130 5.06 15.90 -6.22
N GLN A 131 6.29 15.45 -5.98
CA GLN A 131 7.39 15.54 -6.96
C GLN A 131 7.65 14.22 -7.69
N ALA A 132 8.29 14.33 -8.87
CA ALA A 132 8.63 13.18 -9.72
C ALA A 132 9.44 12.14 -8.94
N THR A 133 8.93 10.91 -8.94
CA THR A 133 9.45 9.78 -8.17
C THR A 133 9.88 8.62 -9.08
N GLY A 134 9.50 8.67 -10.36
CA GLY A 134 9.68 7.62 -11.37
C GLY A 134 10.61 8.03 -12.50
#